data_AF-A0A9X2WJ41-F1
#
_entry.id   AF-A0A9X2WJ41-F1
#
_cell.length_a   1.000
_cell.length_b   1.000
_cell.length_c   1.000
_cell.angle_alpha   90.00
_cell.angle_beta   90.00
_cell.angle_gamma   90.00
#
_symmetry.space_group_name_H-M   'P 1'
#
loop_
_entity.id
_entity.type
_entity.pdbx_description
1 polymer ?
#
loop_
_entity_poly.entity_id
_entity_poly.type
_entity_poly.pdbx_seq_one_letter_code
_entity_poly.pdbx_strand_id
1 'polypeptide(L)'
;MKFKLFPSDHEKTLFIAIASFCMGISIGLMPALDAKTILGAVVTLVAAFAGAFFAYKFNADRERRRKNEIDLASANRAIFTLVRVYNYVAGFNKQFLKDYSGSPDAYVAIKPSLGNSDPDWKLDYDSISFLISEGKSEILTELTEIEEIFTIFNTTVKTRNHIHINIVQPAMEAAGFVDGASVSLDDIDRVLGDRISTTMKSVTSELIELTQRGEEQLEGLIKKMHEIMVEIFPGKNVIRMEKIDK
;
A
#
# COMPACT_ATOMS: atom_id res chain seq x y z
N MET A 1 -22.49 -15.92 -24.37
CA MET A 1 -21.37 -16.60 -23.66
C MET A 1 -21.02 -17.85 -24.47
N LYS A 2 -19.86 -17.92 -25.15
CA LYS A 2 -19.43 -19.15 -25.84
C LYS A 2 -18.91 -20.13 -24.80
N PHE A 3 -19.61 -21.26 -24.61
CA PHE A 3 -19.11 -22.36 -23.79
C PHE A 3 -17.85 -22.93 -24.47
N LYS A 4 -16.67 -22.53 -23.98
CA LYS A 4 -15.44 -23.27 -24.30
C LYS A 4 -15.44 -24.52 -23.43
N LEU A 5 -15.55 -25.69 -24.07
CA LEU A 5 -15.50 -26.98 -23.38
C LEU A 5 -14.14 -27.19 -22.67
N PHE A 6 -13.08 -26.59 -23.23
CA PHE A 6 -11.72 -26.60 -22.69
C PHE A 6 -11.17 -25.17 -22.57
N PRO A 7 -10.90 -24.67 -21.36
CA PRO A 7 -10.30 -23.35 -21.14
C PRO A 7 -8.90 -23.17 -21.74
N SER A 8 -8.09 -24.22 -21.91
CA SER A 8 -6.74 -24.14 -22.52
C SER A 8 -6.50 -25.14 -23.67
N ASP A 9 -5.53 -24.84 -24.54
CA ASP A 9 -5.11 -25.76 -25.61
C ASP A 9 -4.45 -27.03 -25.04
N HIS A 10 -3.81 -26.94 -23.87
CA HIS A 10 -3.25 -28.10 -23.18
C HIS A 10 -4.33 -29.07 -22.69
N GLU A 11 -5.43 -28.56 -22.14
CA GLU A 11 -6.56 -29.40 -21.71
C GLU A 11 -7.22 -30.10 -22.90
N LYS A 12 -7.32 -29.42 -24.05
CA LYS A 12 -7.83 -30.02 -25.29
C LYS A 12 -6.93 -31.17 -25.75
N THR A 13 -5.61 -30.97 -25.75
CA THR A 13 -4.65 -32.01 -26.14
C THR A 13 -4.68 -33.19 -25.17
N LEU A 14 -4.76 -32.93 -23.87
CA LEU A 14 -4.85 -33.97 -22.83
C LEU A 14 -6.14 -34.80 -23.00
N PHE A 15 -7.28 -34.14 -23.23
CA PHE A 15 -8.54 -34.81 -23.48
C PHE A 15 -8.49 -35.70 -24.72
N ILE A 16 -7.93 -35.19 -25.83
CA ILE A 16 -7.77 -35.98 -27.07
C ILE A 16 -6.87 -37.19 -26.81
N ALA A 17 -5.73 -37.01 -26.15
CA ALA A 17 -4.81 -38.11 -25.85
C ALA A 17 -5.48 -39.22 -25.02
N ILE A 18 -6.24 -38.83 -23.99
CA ILE A 18 -7.00 -39.78 -23.16
C ILE A 18 -8.07 -40.47 -23.99
N ALA A 19 -8.86 -39.74 -24.77
CA ALA A 19 -9.90 -40.32 -25.62
C ALA A 19 -9.32 -41.31 -26.65
N SER A 20 -8.19 -40.97 -27.29
CA SER A 20 -7.47 -41.84 -28.23
C SER A 20 -6.93 -43.10 -27.54
N PHE A 21 -6.39 -42.98 -26.33
CA PHE A 21 -5.92 -44.11 -25.55
C PHE A 21 -7.06 -45.06 -25.17
N CYS A 22 -8.19 -44.51 -24.68
CA CYS A 22 -9.40 -45.29 -24.38
C CYS A 22 -9.92 -46.04 -25.61
N MET A 23 -9.94 -45.38 -26.77
CA MET A 23 -10.39 -45.97 -28.03
C MET A 23 -9.44 -47.08 -28.49
N GLY A 24 -8.12 -46.86 -28.37
CA GLY A 24 -7.11 -47.86 -28.69
C GLY A 24 -7.21 -49.11 -27.82
N ILE A 25 -7.38 -48.95 -26.50
CA ILE A 25 -7.61 -50.07 -25.57
C ILE A 25 -8.89 -50.84 -25.95
N SER A 26 -9.97 -50.12 -26.26
CA SER A 26 -11.26 -50.73 -26.61
C SER A 26 -11.17 -51.57 -27.88
N ILE A 27 -10.48 -51.08 -28.91
CA ILE A 27 -10.27 -51.81 -30.17
C ILE A 27 -9.32 -53.00 -29.97
N GLY A 28 -8.24 -52.81 -29.19
CA GLY A 28 -7.25 -53.87 -28.95
C GLY A 28 -7.75 -55.04 -28.13
N LEU A 29 -8.69 -54.81 -27.21
CA LEU A 29 -9.28 -55.85 -26.34
C LEU A 29 -10.51 -56.56 -26.96
N MET A 30 -11.03 -56.04 -28.07
CA MET A 30 -12.22 -56.55 -28.76
C MET A 30 -12.16 -58.04 -29.16
N PRO A 31 -11.01 -58.63 -29.54
CA PRO A 31 -10.93 -60.05 -29.88
C PRO A 31 -10.98 -61.00 -28.67
N ALA A 32 -10.72 -60.50 -27.45
CA ALA A 32 -10.46 -61.34 -26.27
C ALA A 32 -11.51 -61.21 -25.15
N LEU A 33 -12.35 -60.17 -25.18
CA LEU A 33 -13.33 -59.88 -24.12
C LEU A 33 -14.75 -59.74 -24.70
N ASP A 34 -15.75 -60.12 -23.90
CA ASP A 34 -17.14 -59.90 -24.27
C ASP A 34 -17.48 -58.39 -24.23
N ALA A 35 -18.48 -57.98 -25.02
CA ALA A 35 -18.85 -56.58 -25.16
C ALA A 35 -19.24 -55.92 -23.83
N LYS A 36 -19.78 -56.68 -22.87
CA LYS A 36 -20.15 -56.15 -21.55
C LYS A 36 -18.94 -55.77 -20.71
N THR A 37 -17.87 -56.58 -20.75
CA THR A 37 -16.63 -56.27 -20.01
C THR A 37 -15.95 -55.03 -20.57
N ILE A 38 -15.90 -54.88 -21.90
CA ILE A 38 -15.35 -53.68 -22.56
C ILE A 38 -16.17 -52.44 -22.20
N LEU A 39 -17.50 -52.54 -22.27
CA LEU A 39 -18.39 -51.44 -21.90
C LEU A 39 -18.20 -51.04 -20.43
N GLY A 40 -18.10 -52.01 -19.51
CA GLY A 40 -17.83 -51.76 -18.10
C GLY A 40 -16.51 -51.00 -17.89
N ALA A 41 -15.42 -51.45 -18.53
CA ALA A 41 -14.11 -50.79 -18.43
C ALA A 41 -14.14 -49.36 -18.97
N VAL A 42 -14.78 -49.12 -20.11
CA VAL A 42 -14.95 -47.77 -20.69
C VAL A 42 -15.76 -46.88 -19.75
N VAL A 43 -16.86 -47.39 -19.19
CA VAL A 43 -17.69 -46.63 -18.22
C VAL A 43 -16.89 -46.26 -16.98
N THR A 44 -16.14 -47.19 -16.40
CA THR A 44 -15.26 -46.91 -15.25
C THR A 44 -14.21 -45.86 -15.58
N LEU A 45 -13.61 -45.93 -16.76
CA LEU A 45 -12.58 -44.99 -17.20
C LEU A 45 -13.15 -43.58 -17.43
N VAL A 46 -14.31 -43.47 -18.07
CA VAL A 46 -15.02 -42.20 -18.26
C VAL A 46 -15.44 -41.62 -16.91
N ALA A 47 -15.94 -42.44 -15.99
CA ALA A 47 -16.32 -42.01 -14.65
C ALA A 47 -15.11 -41.49 -13.85
N ALA A 48 -13.99 -42.19 -13.88
CA ALA A 48 -12.74 -41.77 -13.23
C ALA A 48 -12.21 -40.46 -13.82
N PHE A 49 -12.21 -40.33 -15.15
CA PHE A 49 -11.80 -39.11 -15.83
C PHE A 49 -12.71 -37.92 -15.48
N ALA A 50 -14.03 -38.11 -15.52
CA ALA A 50 -14.99 -37.07 -15.15
C ALA A 50 -14.77 -36.62 -13.70
N GLY A 51 -14.62 -37.57 -12.76
CA GLY A 51 -14.32 -37.27 -11.37
C GLY A 51 -13.04 -36.43 -11.19
N ALA A 52 -11.95 -36.85 -11.83
CA ALA A 52 -10.68 -36.11 -11.78
C ALA A 52 -10.78 -34.72 -12.43
N PHE A 53 -11.46 -34.59 -13.56
CA PHE A 53 -11.66 -33.32 -14.25
C PHE A 53 -12.47 -32.33 -13.41
N PHE A 54 -13.59 -32.78 -12.83
CA PHE A 54 -14.40 -31.93 -11.94
C PHE A 54 -13.63 -31.55 -10.67
N ALA A 55 -12.87 -32.47 -10.08
CA ALA A 55 -12.04 -32.17 -8.91
C ALA A 55 -10.94 -31.14 -9.23
N TYR A 56 -10.25 -31.29 -10.37
CA TYR A 56 -9.24 -30.34 -10.84
C TYR A 56 -9.86 -28.95 -11.09
N LYS A 57 -10.98 -28.90 -11.83
CA LYS A 57 -11.68 -27.64 -12.12
C LYS A 57 -12.16 -26.95 -10.85
N PHE A 58 -12.69 -27.69 -9.89
CA PHE A 58 -13.12 -27.17 -8.60
C PHE A 58 -11.94 -26.61 -7.79
N ASN A 59 -10.81 -27.33 -7.78
CA ASN A 59 -9.60 -26.86 -7.12
C ASN A 59 -9.03 -25.60 -7.77
N ALA A 60 -8.97 -25.53 -9.11
CA ALA A 60 -8.51 -24.36 -9.83
C ALA A 60 -9.39 -23.13 -9.58
N ASP A 61 -10.72 -23.30 -9.56
CA ASP A 61 -11.65 -22.22 -9.24
C ASP A 61 -11.49 -21.76 -7.78
N ARG A 62 -11.35 -22.70 -6.84
CA ARG A 62 -11.10 -22.41 -5.42
C ARG A 62 -9.79 -21.66 -5.22
N GLU A 63 -8.72 -22.07 -5.90
CA GLU A 63 -7.40 -21.45 -5.82
C GLU A 63 -7.41 -20.03 -6.39
N ARG A 64 -8.10 -19.83 -7.52
CA ARG A 64 -8.30 -18.49 -8.09
C ARG A 64 -9.08 -17.57 -7.14
N ARG A 65 -10.17 -18.06 -6.54
CA ARG A 65 -10.94 -17.30 -5.55
C ARG A 65 -10.09 -16.94 -4.34
N ARG A 66 -9.34 -17.90 -3.82
CA ARG A 66 -8.44 -17.71 -2.68
C ARG A 66 -7.37 -16.66 -2.99
N LYS A 67 -6.76 -16.73 -4.18
CA LYS A 67 -5.80 -15.73 -4.63
C LYS A 67 -6.43 -14.34 -4.66
N ASN A 68 -7.60 -14.19 -5.28
CA ASN A 68 -8.29 -12.89 -5.33
C ASN A 68 -8.65 -12.35 -3.93
N GLU A 69 -9.00 -13.21 -2.98
CA GLU A 69 -9.26 -12.81 -1.59
C GLU A 69 -7.99 -12.32 -0.87
N ILE A 70 -6.86 -13.01 -1.10
CA ILE A 70 -5.56 -12.61 -0.56
C ILE A 70 -5.10 -11.28 -1.16
N ASP A 71 -5.21 -11.13 -2.48
CA ASP A 71 -4.79 -9.92 -3.19
C ASP A 71 -5.65 -8.71 -2.74
N LEU A 72 -6.97 -8.89 -2.61
CA LEU A 72 -7.87 -7.87 -2.06
C LEU A 72 -7.54 -7.50 -0.61
N ALA A 73 -7.28 -8.48 0.24
CA ALA A 73 -6.91 -8.23 1.64
C ALA A 73 -5.58 -7.46 1.74
N SER A 74 -4.61 -7.82 0.90
CA SER A 74 -3.31 -7.15 0.82
C SER A 74 -3.44 -5.70 0.35
N ALA A 75 -4.27 -5.46 -0.67
CA ALA A 75 -4.59 -4.13 -1.15
C ALA A 75 -5.27 -3.26 -0.09
N ASN A 76 -6.27 -3.81 0.62
CA ASN A 76 -6.95 -3.12 1.71
C ASN A 76 -5.98 -2.77 2.84
N ARG A 77 -5.04 -3.67 3.17
CA ARG A 77 -3.99 -3.40 4.15
C ARG A 77 -3.06 -2.28 3.69
N ALA A 78 -2.70 -2.22 2.42
CA ALA A 78 -1.91 -1.13 1.85
C ALA A 78 -2.65 0.22 1.95
N ILE A 79 -3.92 0.28 1.52
CA ILE A 79 -4.76 1.48 1.64
C ILE A 79 -4.87 1.93 3.10
N PHE A 80 -5.13 1.00 4.03
CA PHE A 80 -5.21 1.32 5.45
C PHE A 80 -3.89 1.86 6.00
N THR A 81 -2.76 1.34 5.53
CA THR A 81 -1.44 1.84 5.89
C THR A 81 -1.26 3.29 5.42
N LEU A 82 -1.62 3.61 4.18
CA LEU A 82 -1.60 4.98 3.67
C LEU A 82 -2.51 5.91 4.47
N VAL A 83 -3.71 5.46 4.86
CA VAL A 83 -4.63 6.25 5.71
C VAL A 83 -4.01 6.53 7.08
N ARG A 84 -3.30 5.57 7.69
CA ARG A 84 -2.59 5.81 8.95
C ARG A 84 -1.50 6.87 8.80
N VAL A 85 -0.75 6.82 7.71
CA VAL A 85 0.30 7.79 7.37
C VAL A 85 -0.32 9.17 7.17
N TYR A 86 -1.38 9.27 6.37
CA TYR A 86 -2.15 10.51 6.19
C TYR A 86 -2.61 11.10 7.52
N ASN A 87 -3.25 10.29 8.37
CA ASN A 87 -3.74 10.74 9.67
C ASN A 87 -2.61 11.23 10.59
N TYR A 88 -1.42 10.64 10.50
CA TYR A 88 -0.26 11.10 11.26
C TYR A 88 0.22 12.46 10.76
N VAL A 89 0.42 12.63 9.45
CA VAL A 89 0.85 13.91 8.86
C VAL A 89 -0.20 15.00 9.10
N ALA A 90 -1.47 14.72 8.82
CA ALA A 90 -2.59 15.63 9.03
C ALA A 90 -2.79 16.01 10.51
N GLY A 91 -2.62 15.05 11.40
CA GLY A 91 -2.63 15.28 12.84
C GLY A 91 -1.50 16.20 13.27
N PHE A 92 -0.29 15.97 12.77
CA PHE A 92 0.88 16.81 13.05
C PHE A 92 0.68 18.24 12.55
N ASN A 93 0.22 18.42 11.31
CA ASN A 93 -0.07 19.73 10.75
C ASN A 93 -1.10 20.49 11.58
N LYS A 94 -2.24 19.84 11.87
CA LYS A 94 -3.34 20.42 12.64
C LYS A 94 -2.89 20.84 14.04
N GLN A 95 -2.02 20.05 14.68
CA GLN A 95 -1.59 20.29 16.05
C GLN A 95 -0.46 21.32 16.16
N PHE A 96 0.48 21.35 15.22
CA PHE A 96 1.74 22.08 15.39
C PHE A 96 2.03 23.15 14.33
N LEU A 97 1.56 22.98 13.09
CA LEU A 97 2.05 23.80 11.97
C LEU A 97 0.99 24.76 11.41
N LYS A 98 -0.28 24.37 11.41
CA LYS A 98 -1.35 25.06 10.69
C LYS A 98 -1.45 26.55 11.03
N ASP A 99 -1.30 26.88 12.31
CA ASP A 99 -1.44 28.27 12.81
C ASP A 99 -0.19 29.13 12.54
N TYR A 100 0.92 28.50 12.14
CA TYR A 100 2.22 29.15 11.90
C TYR A 100 2.58 29.20 10.40
N SER A 101 1.68 28.75 9.52
CA SER A 101 1.92 28.79 8.07
C SER A 101 2.06 30.24 7.59
N GLY A 102 3.26 30.59 7.09
CA GLY A 102 3.59 31.95 6.65
C GLY A 102 3.93 32.93 7.78
N SER A 103 4.00 32.48 9.04
CA SER A 103 4.43 33.34 10.14
C SER A 103 5.96 33.47 10.17
N PRO A 104 6.53 34.68 10.32
CA PRO A 104 7.97 34.90 10.32
C PRO A 104 8.67 34.34 11.57
N ASP A 105 7.91 34.12 12.64
CA ASP A 105 8.36 33.59 13.94
C ASP A 105 8.21 32.06 14.06
N ALA A 106 7.67 31.38 13.05
CA ALA A 106 7.39 29.94 13.08
C ALA A 106 8.58 29.09 13.53
N TYR A 107 9.80 29.46 13.12
CA TYR A 107 11.03 28.73 13.42
C TYR A 107 11.34 28.61 14.92
N VAL A 108 10.86 29.55 15.73
CA VAL A 108 11.00 29.54 17.20
C VAL A 108 9.67 29.28 17.91
N ALA A 109 8.55 29.77 17.35
CA ALA A 109 7.24 29.71 17.97
C ALA A 109 6.63 28.30 17.97
N ILE A 110 6.89 27.49 16.92
CA ILE A 110 6.45 26.10 16.89
C ILE A 110 7.19 25.34 18.00
N LYS A 111 6.43 24.77 18.94
CA LYS A 111 7.04 23.99 20.03
C LYS A 111 7.48 22.61 19.52
N PRO A 112 8.58 22.05 20.04
CA PRO A 112 8.97 20.69 19.72
C PRO A 112 7.84 19.70 20.05
N SER A 113 7.56 18.78 19.13
CA SER A 113 6.59 17.72 19.40
C SER A 113 7.18 16.69 20.37
N LEU A 114 6.52 16.49 21.51
CA LEU A 114 6.87 15.47 22.51
C LEU A 114 5.94 14.25 22.29
N GLY A 115 6.41 13.22 21.59
CA GLY A 115 5.60 12.04 21.29
C GLY A 115 6.18 11.14 20.20
N ASN A 116 5.63 9.91 20.08
CA ASN A 116 6.11 8.79 19.27
C ASN A 116 6.62 9.25 17.90
N SER A 117 7.94 9.33 17.79
CA SER A 117 8.66 10.05 16.74
C SER A 117 8.89 9.19 15.49
N ASP A 118 8.28 8.00 15.46
CA ASP A 118 8.53 6.99 14.44
C ASP A 118 7.35 6.01 14.38
N PRO A 119 6.23 6.39 13.77
CA PRO A 119 5.24 5.38 13.41
C PRO A 119 5.94 4.41 12.44
N ASP A 120 6.18 3.18 12.89
CA ASP A 120 6.68 2.12 12.02
C ASP A 120 5.66 1.92 10.90
N TRP A 121 6.05 2.39 9.72
CA TRP A 121 5.22 2.44 8.55
C TRP A 121 6.10 1.96 7.40
N LYS A 122 5.72 0.84 6.81
CA LYS A 122 6.33 0.31 5.61
C LYS A 122 5.24 -0.38 4.83
N LEU A 123 5.23 -0.15 3.53
CA LEU A 123 4.35 -0.90 2.66
C LEU A 123 4.96 -2.28 2.40
N ASP A 124 4.11 -3.30 2.45
CA ASP A 124 4.49 -4.66 2.08
C ASP A 124 4.36 -4.79 0.56
N TYR A 125 5.39 -4.37 -0.18
CA TYR A 125 5.40 -4.39 -1.65
C TYR A 125 5.24 -5.79 -2.22
N ASP A 126 5.74 -6.82 -1.53
CA ASP A 126 5.59 -8.21 -1.94
C ASP A 126 4.10 -8.59 -1.98
N SER A 127 3.34 -8.18 -0.96
CA SER A 127 1.89 -8.43 -0.87
C SER A 127 1.06 -7.74 -1.96
N ILE A 128 1.54 -6.64 -2.53
CA ILE A 128 0.86 -5.88 -3.59
C ILE A 128 1.52 -6.04 -4.97
N SER A 129 2.48 -6.96 -5.10
CA SER A 129 3.20 -7.22 -6.35
C SER A 129 2.28 -7.73 -7.48
N PHE A 130 1.09 -8.24 -7.15
CA PHE A 130 0.07 -8.62 -8.13
C PHE A 130 -0.32 -7.47 -9.06
N LEU A 131 -0.17 -6.20 -8.63
CA LEU A 131 -0.44 -5.02 -9.45
C LEU A 131 0.41 -4.96 -10.73
N ILE A 132 1.59 -5.56 -10.71
CA ILE A 132 2.45 -5.68 -11.90
C ILE A 132 1.75 -6.57 -12.94
N SER A 133 1.17 -7.69 -12.50
CA SER A 133 0.45 -8.61 -13.38
C SER A 133 -0.83 -7.99 -13.95
N GLU A 134 -1.43 -7.05 -13.22
CA GLU A 134 -2.61 -6.29 -13.65
C GLU A 134 -2.26 -5.04 -14.49
N GLY A 135 -0.97 -4.82 -14.81
CA GLY A 135 -0.52 -3.68 -15.61
C GLY A 135 -0.61 -2.32 -14.90
N LYS A 136 -0.65 -2.33 -13.56
CA LYS A 136 -0.75 -1.13 -12.70
C LYS A 136 0.58 -0.90 -11.97
N SER A 137 1.72 -1.03 -12.63
CA SER A 137 3.03 -0.86 -11.98
C SER A 137 3.33 0.59 -11.57
N GLU A 138 2.73 1.58 -12.24
CA GLU A 138 2.93 3.01 -11.95
C GLU A 138 2.59 3.39 -10.51
N ILE A 139 1.51 2.81 -9.95
CA ILE A 139 1.12 3.08 -8.56
C ILE A 139 2.20 2.60 -7.57
N LEU A 140 2.98 1.56 -7.90
CA LEU A 140 4.06 1.08 -7.03
C LEU A 140 5.18 2.12 -6.93
N THR A 141 5.50 2.81 -8.03
CA THR A 141 6.49 3.90 -8.03
C THR A 141 6.01 5.05 -7.14
N GLU A 142 4.76 5.48 -7.30
CA GLU A 142 4.18 6.56 -6.47
C GLU A 142 4.15 6.18 -4.98
N LEU A 143 3.92 4.90 -4.66
CA LEU A 143 3.99 4.39 -3.30
C LEU A 143 5.41 4.44 -2.73
N THR A 144 6.44 4.15 -3.54
CA THR A 144 7.83 4.31 -3.08
C THR A 144 8.23 5.76 -2.88
N GLU A 145 7.74 6.67 -3.72
CA GLU A 145 7.99 8.12 -3.57
C GLU A 145 7.37 8.65 -2.28
N ILE A 146 6.14 8.24 -1.95
CA ILE A 146 5.54 8.67 -0.68
C ILE A 146 6.29 8.07 0.52
N GLU A 147 6.88 6.88 0.35
CA GLU A 147 7.77 6.26 1.34
C GLU A 147 9.00 7.07 1.66
N GLU A 148 9.63 7.59 0.63
CA GLU A 148 10.75 8.51 0.79
C GLU A 148 10.30 9.84 1.42
N ILE A 149 9.22 10.44 0.95
CA ILE A 149 8.72 11.73 1.46
C ILE A 149 8.44 11.68 2.95
N PHE A 150 7.79 10.62 3.44
CA PHE A 150 7.48 10.54 4.85
C PHE A 150 8.71 10.16 5.70
N THR A 151 9.67 9.42 5.14
CA THR A 151 10.98 9.22 5.78
C THR A 151 11.72 10.55 5.96
N ILE A 152 11.70 11.41 4.94
CA ILE A 152 12.24 12.77 5.00
C ILE A 152 11.47 13.58 6.05
N PHE A 153 10.14 13.58 6.03
CA PHE A 153 9.31 14.26 7.03
C PHE A 153 9.69 13.89 8.47
N ASN A 154 9.77 12.59 8.80
CA ASN A 154 10.17 12.14 10.14
C ASN A 154 11.58 12.62 10.51
N THR A 155 12.51 12.58 9.56
CA THR A 155 13.89 13.05 9.76
C THR A 155 13.93 14.56 9.99
N THR A 156 13.16 15.33 9.25
CA THR A 156 13.03 16.79 9.39
C THR A 156 12.42 17.14 10.74
N VAL A 157 11.35 16.47 11.18
CA VAL A 157 10.76 16.64 12.52
C VAL A 157 11.80 16.37 13.61
N LYS A 158 12.51 15.23 13.55
CA LYS A 158 13.55 14.86 14.53
C LYS A 158 14.68 15.89 14.58
N THR A 159 15.19 16.30 13.41
CA THR A 159 16.27 17.27 13.28
C THR A 159 15.85 18.63 13.84
N ARG A 160 14.66 19.10 13.46
CA ARG A 160 14.06 20.34 13.93
C ARG A 160 13.90 20.35 15.45
N ASN A 161 13.33 19.29 16.02
CA ASN A 161 13.15 19.17 17.45
C ASN A 161 14.49 19.11 18.19
N HIS A 162 15.49 18.41 17.63
CA HIS A 162 16.82 18.35 18.21
C HIS A 162 17.49 19.72 18.27
N ILE A 163 17.47 20.48 17.16
CA ILE A 163 18.03 21.84 17.11
C ILE A 163 17.28 22.76 18.08
N HIS A 164 15.94 22.68 18.09
CA HIS A 164 15.14 23.55 18.96
C HIS A 164 15.42 23.29 20.45
N ILE A 165 15.35 22.03 20.88
CA ILE A 165 15.52 21.66 22.30
C ILE A 165 16.96 21.84 22.78
N ASN A 166 17.96 21.43 21.98
CA ASN A 166 19.33 21.33 22.47
C ASN A 166 20.19 22.54 22.15
N ILE A 167 19.74 23.42 21.25
CA ILE A 167 20.51 24.57 20.78
C ILE A 167 19.73 25.87 20.97
N VAL A 168 18.53 25.97 20.40
CA VAL A 168 17.74 27.22 20.41
C VAL A 168 17.27 27.57 21.82
N GLN A 169 16.58 26.66 22.51
CA GLN A 169 16.07 26.90 23.86
C GLN A 169 17.19 27.26 24.86
N PRO A 170 18.30 26.51 24.96
CA PRO A 170 19.39 26.87 25.88
C PRO A 170 20.04 28.21 25.56
N ALA A 171 20.19 28.56 24.28
CA ALA A 171 20.74 29.86 23.88
C ALA A 171 19.82 31.02 24.28
N MET A 172 18.51 30.85 24.11
CA MET A 172 17.51 31.83 24.53
C MET A 172 17.47 31.99 26.05
N GLU A 173 17.49 30.88 26.80
CA GLU A 173 17.53 30.88 28.26
C GLU A 173 18.79 31.57 28.80
N ALA A 174 19.96 31.28 28.22
CA ALA A 174 21.23 31.90 28.60
C ALA A 174 21.27 33.42 28.34
N ALA A 175 20.52 33.89 27.33
CA ALA A 175 20.32 35.31 27.05
C ALA A 175 19.29 35.98 27.98
N GLY A 176 18.69 35.21 28.90
CA GLY A 176 17.69 35.71 29.85
C GLY A 176 16.29 35.86 29.27
N PHE A 177 16.00 35.24 28.12
CA PHE A 177 14.63 35.20 27.61
C PHE A 177 13.78 34.28 28.49
N VAL A 178 12.62 34.79 28.89
CA VAL A 178 11.64 34.08 29.72
C VAL A 178 10.40 33.84 28.87
N ASP A 179 9.81 32.66 29.02
CA ASP A 179 8.54 32.32 28.36
C ASP A 179 7.48 33.39 28.67
N GLY A 180 6.87 33.95 27.61
CA GLY A 180 5.84 34.98 27.71
C GLY A 180 6.34 36.42 27.72
N ALA A 181 7.66 36.66 27.73
CA ALA A 181 8.21 38.00 27.51
C ALA A 181 8.04 38.42 26.04
N SER A 182 7.77 39.71 25.80
CA SER A 182 7.78 40.27 24.45
C SER A 182 9.23 40.45 24.00
N VAL A 183 9.69 39.58 23.09
CA VAL A 183 11.04 39.63 22.51
C VAL A 183 10.90 39.87 21.01
N SER A 184 11.73 40.76 20.44
CA SER A 184 11.74 40.99 19.00
C SER A 184 12.42 39.85 18.25
N LEU A 185 12.03 39.60 17.00
CA LEU A 185 12.69 38.58 16.17
C LEU A 185 14.16 38.92 15.89
N ASP A 186 14.51 40.20 15.77
CA ASP A 186 15.88 40.65 15.59
C ASP A 186 16.76 40.33 16.81
N ASP A 187 16.19 40.45 18.03
CA ASP A 187 16.89 40.08 19.25
C ASP A 187 17.12 38.57 19.33
N ILE A 188 16.12 37.77 18.94
CA ILE A 188 16.23 36.31 18.86
C ILE A 188 17.31 35.93 17.84
N ASP A 189 17.27 36.51 16.64
CA ASP A 189 18.26 36.22 15.59
C ASP A 189 19.68 36.61 16.00
N ARG A 190 19.82 37.73 16.74
CA ARG A 190 21.11 38.15 17.28
C ARG A 190 21.65 37.20 18.34
N VAL A 191 20.79 36.65 19.21
CA VAL A 191 21.17 35.68 20.25
C VAL A 191 21.57 34.34 19.64
N LEU A 192 20.78 33.84 18.69
CA LEU A 192 21.04 32.56 18.03
C LEU A 192 22.25 32.65 17.08
N GLY A 193 22.47 33.83 16.50
CA GLY A 193 23.47 34.05 15.46
C GLY A 193 23.02 33.52 14.10
N ASP A 194 23.62 34.08 13.05
CA ASP A 194 23.19 33.91 11.66
C ASP A 194 23.03 32.44 11.24
N ARG A 195 24.00 31.59 11.58
CA ARG A 195 23.99 30.17 11.19
C ARG A 195 22.81 29.41 11.80
N ILE A 196 22.57 29.55 13.12
CA ILE A 196 21.53 28.79 13.82
C ILE A 196 20.15 29.30 13.40
N SER A 197 19.97 30.61 13.34
CA SER A 197 18.74 31.23 12.85
C SER A 197 18.39 30.80 11.43
N THR A 198 19.33 30.89 10.49
CA THR A 198 19.11 30.48 9.10
C THR A 198 18.79 29.00 8.99
N THR A 199 19.52 28.14 9.73
CA THR A 199 19.25 26.69 9.75
C THR A 199 17.85 26.40 10.27
N MET A 200 17.45 27.02 11.39
CA MET A 200 16.16 26.76 12.01
C MET A 200 15.00 27.26 11.15
N LYS A 201 15.16 28.42 10.50
CA LYS A 201 14.21 28.95 9.50
C LYS A 201 14.07 27.97 8.34
N SER A 202 15.17 27.56 7.72
CA SER A 202 15.18 26.63 6.59
C SER A 202 14.49 25.30 6.91
N VAL A 203 14.90 24.64 8.00
CA VAL A 203 14.33 23.34 8.41
C VAL A 203 12.85 23.46 8.78
N THR A 204 12.44 24.58 9.38
CA THR A 204 11.02 24.78 9.73
C THR A 204 10.17 25.06 8.49
N SER A 205 10.65 25.88 7.56
CA SER A 205 9.98 26.12 6.28
C SER A 205 9.84 24.83 5.47
N GLU A 206 10.90 24.04 5.39
CA GLU A 206 10.89 22.73 4.73
C GLU A 206 9.89 21.77 5.39
N LEU A 207 9.84 21.74 6.73
CA LEU A 207 8.87 20.92 7.46
C LEU A 207 7.42 21.31 7.11
N ILE A 208 7.10 22.61 7.08
CA ILE A 208 5.77 23.10 6.74
C ILE A 208 5.40 22.70 5.31
N GLU A 209 6.30 22.92 4.34
CA GLU A 209 6.07 22.57 2.94
C GLU A 209 5.90 21.05 2.75
N LEU A 210 6.80 20.25 3.33
CA LEU A 210 6.74 18.78 3.26
C LEU A 210 5.43 18.24 3.82
N THR A 211 4.96 18.81 4.94
CA THR A 211 3.72 18.37 5.58
C THR A 211 2.51 18.67 4.69
N GLN A 212 2.42 19.89 4.15
CA GLN A 212 1.31 20.30 3.28
C GLN A 212 1.28 19.47 1.99
N ARG A 213 2.43 19.36 1.30
CA ARG A 213 2.55 18.56 0.08
C ARG A 213 2.28 17.08 0.35
N GLY A 214 2.80 16.56 1.46
CA GLY A 214 2.63 15.17 1.87
C GLY A 214 1.16 14.81 2.11
N GLU A 215 0.38 15.68 2.77
CA GLU A 215 -1.06 15.48 2.95
C GLU A 215 -1.81 15.39 1.63
N GLU A 216 -1.57 16.34 0.72
CA GLU A 216 -2.24 16.39 -0.58
C GLU A 216 -1.91 15.16 -1.43
N GLN A 217 -0.63 14.77 -1.48
CA GLN A 217 -0.18 13.60 -2.21
C GLN A 217 -0.72 12.29 -1.61
N LEU A 218 -0.70 12.14 -0.28
CA LEU A 218 -1.26 10.97 0.39
C LEU A 218 -2.76 10.83 0.11
N GLU A 219 -3.52 11.93 0.19
CA GLU A 219 -4.95 11.91 -0.13
C GLU A 219 -5.19 11.47 -1.58
N GLY A 220 -4.47 12.07 -2.53
CA GLY A 220 -4.56 11.72 -3.94
C GLY A 220 -4.21 10.25 -4.19
N LEU A 221 -3.15 9.76 -3.56
CA LEU A 221 -2.66 8.39 -3.72
C LEU A 221 -3.63 7.36 -3.11
N ILE A 222 -4.19 7.64 -1.94
CA ILE A 222 -5.22 6.78 -1.32
C ILE A 222 -6.43 6.65 -2.24
N LYS A 223 -6.89 7.78 -2.81
CA LYS A 223 -8.01 7.80 -3.74
C LYS A 223 -7.69 6.99 -5.02
N LYS A 224 -6.52 7.23 -5.62
CA LYS A 224 -6.06 6.52 -6.82
C LYS A 224 -5.96 5.01 -6.57
N MET A 225 -5.37 4.60 -5.45
CA MET A 225 -5.26 3.20 -5.06
C MET A 225 -6.64 2.56 -4.89
N HIS A 226 -7.58 3.25 -4.23
CA HIS A 226 -8.96 2.78 -4.11
C HIS A 226 -9.63 2.57 -5.47
N GLU A 227 -9.51 3.52 -6.39
CA GLU A 227 -10.08 3.44 -7.74
C GLU A 227 -9.52 2.25 -8.53
N ILE A 228 -8.19 2.05 -8.51
CA ILE A 228 -7.54 0.89 -9.13
C ILE A 228 -8.07 -0.41 -8.51
N MET A 229 -8.24 -0.48 -7.19
CA MET A 229 -8.72 -1.69 -6.53
C MET A 229 -10.18 -2.00 -6.85
N VAL A 230 -11.03 -0.98 -7.02
CA VAL A 230 -12.42 -1.16 -7.47
C VAL A 230 -12.47 -1.67 -8.91
N GLU A 231 -11.55 -1.24 -9.77
CA GLU A 231 -11.40 -1.73 -11.14
C GLU A 231 -10.99 -3.22 -11.16
N ILE A 232 -9.99 -3.61 -10.37
CA ILE A 232 -9.47 -4.98 -10.31
C ILE A 232 -10.46 -5.94 -9.62
N PHE A 233 -11.15 -5.46 -8.56
CA PHE A 233 -12.05 -6.26 -7.73
C PHE A 233 -13.50 -5.74 -7.76
N PRO A 234 -14.18 -5.79 -8.90
CA PRO A 234 -15.53 -5.24 -9.03
C PRO A 234 -16.53 -5.94 -8.11
N GLY A 235 -17.36 -5.16 -7.42
CA GLY A 235 -18.38 -5.65 -6.49
C GLY A 235 -17.83 -6.18 -5.15
N LYS A 236 -16.52 -6.01 -4.89
CA LYS A 236 -15.91 -6.30 -3.59
C LYS A 236 -15.85 -5.05 -2.72
N ASN A 237 -15.73 -5.25 -1.40
CA ASN A 237 -15.55 -4.16 -0.46
C ASN A 237 -14.06 -3.75 -0.43
N VAL A 238 -13.79 -2.57 -1.01
CA VAL A 238 -12.47 -1.93 -0.98
C VAL A 238 -12.52 -0.80 0.04
N ILE A 239 -11.53 -0.77 0.93
CA ILE A 239 -11.42 0.29 1.94
C ILE A 239 -11.34 1.65 1.25
N ARG A 240 -12.07 2.63 1.79
CA ARG A 240 -12.04 4.02 1.37
C ARG A 240 -11.66 4.87 2.59
N MET A 241 -10.90 5.93 2.36
CA MET A 241 -10.69 6.93 3.39
C MET A 241 -11.98 7.72 3.63
N GLU A 242 -12.47 7.68 4.86
CA GLU A 242 -13.48 8.61 5.33
C GLU A 242 -12.76 9.82 5.93
N LYS A 243 -13.01 11.01 5.38
CA LYS A 243 -12.62 12.24 6.05
C LYS A 243 -13.54 12.38 7.24
N ILE A 244 -12.98 12.40 8.45
CA ILE A 244 -13.72 12.87 9.62
C ILE A 244 -13.97 14.35 9.37
N ASP A 245 -15.20 14.70 9.00
CA ASP A 245 -15.62 16.08 8.78
C ASP A 245 -15.23 16.92 10.02
N LYS A 246 -14.67 18.11 9.73
CA LYS A 246 -14.15 19.06 10.72
C LYS A 246 -15.23 19.59 11.65
#